data_AF-A0A1S3K0B4-F1
#
_entry.id   AF-A0A1S3K0B4-F1
#
_cell.length_a   1.000
_cell.length_b   1.000
_cell.length_c   1.000
_cell.angle_alpha   90.00
_cell.angle_beta   90.00
_cell.angle_gamma   90.00
#
_symmetry.space_group_name_H-M   'P 1'
#
loop_
_entity.id
_entity.type
_entity.pdbx_description
1 polymer ?
#
loop_
_entity_poly.entity_id
_entity_poly.type
_entity_poly.pdbx_seq_one_letter_code
_entity_poly.pdbx_strand_id
1 'polypeptide(L)'
;MDGIVRNRGRTKLDAQGKPTRRRKKKDPMAPKRPTTAYFYYLAKMREQFKQEGKHVSNVGAFTKEVSKQWRELSASEKKPFEALSDDDRKRYDREMNMYRKPKDPNQPKRPQSGYFLFLGDFRTKMKGKDLGHKAIIQEAGKAWNAMDAEAKRPYEEEAQKKRDEYEKTMTAYRKSKMANRQGEANGGAAASPPEDAEDDFEEDDDDDDDEDDE
;
A
#
# COMPACT_ATOMS: atom_id res chain seq x y z
N MET A 1 -27.16 -16.02 -30.90
CA MET A 1 -26.59 -14.67 -30.78
C MET A 1 -25.76 -14.64 -29.51
N ASP A 2 -24.51 -15.04 -29.75
CA ASP A 2 -23.23 -14.79 -29.08
C ASP A 2 -23.17 -14.60 -27.55
N GLY A 3 -22.63 -15.65 -26.91
CA GLY A 3 -22.19 -15.63 -25.52
C GLY A 3 -20.98 -14.72 -25.32
N ILE A 4 -21.08 -13.86 -24.31
CA ILE A 4 -20.04 -12.91 -23.89
C ILE A 4 -18.83 -13.69 -23.36
N VAL A 5 -17.83 -13.89 -24.22
CA VAL A 5 -16.50 -14.38 -23.83
C VAL A 5 -15.77 -13.25 -23.11
N ARG A 6 -15.84 -13.24 -21.77
CA ARG A 6 -14.99 -12.37 -20.94
C ARG A 6 -13.55 -12.84 -21.06
N ASN A 7 -12.79 -12.16 -21.91
CA ASN A 7 -11.36 -12.36 -22.14
C ASN A 7 -10.55 -12.01 -20.86
N ARG A 8 -10.42 -12.98 -19.94
CA ARG A 8 -9.49 -12.85 -18.80
C ARG A 8 -8.06 -13.00 -19.33
N GLY A 9 -7.24 -11.98 -19.09
CA GLY A 9 -5.83 -11.95 -19.49
C GLY A 9 -5.09 -13.23 -19.09
N ARG A 10 -4.42 -13.85 -20.08
CA ARG A 10 -3.63 -15.08 -19.95
C ARG A 10 -2.49 -14.89 -18.94
N THR A 11 -2.60 -15.49 -17.75
CA THR A 11 -1.46 -15.70 -16.84
C THR A 11 -0.57 -16.83 -17.39
N LYS A 12 0.74 -16.61 -17.58
CA LYS A 12 1.67 -17.69 -17.95
C LYS A 12 1.70 -18.74 -16.83
N LEU A 13 1.51 -20.01 -17.16
CA LEU A 13 1.68 -21.12 -16.24
C LEU A 13 3.13 -21.63 -16.28
N ASP A 14 3.66 -22.12 -15.16
CA ASP A 14 4.96 -22.81 -15.14
C ASP A 14 4.84 -24.26 -15.65
N ALA A 15 5.96 -24.98 -15.68
CA ALA A 15 6.02 -26.39 -16.09
C ALA A 15 5.15 -27.34 -15.22
N GLN A 16 4.63 -26.85 -14.09
CA GLN A 16 3.78 -27.58 -13.14
C GLN A 16 2.33 -27.05 -13.16
N GLY A 17 1.98 -26.19 -14.13
CA GLY A 17 0.63 -25.65 -14.29
C GLY A 17 0.25 -24.56 -13.28
N LYS A 18 1.21 -24.08 -12.47
CA LYS A 18 0.96 -23.03 -11.47
C LYS A 18 0.98 -21.64 -12.13
N PRO A 19 0.07 -20.72 -11.78
CA PRO A 19 0.06 -19.37 -12.32
C PRO A 19 1.34 -18.63 -11.91
N THR A 20 2.19 -18.32 -12.90
CA THR A 20 3.37 -17.48 -12.69
C THR A 20 2.96 -16.01 -12.78
N ARG A 21 3.05 -15.29 -11.67
CA ARG A 21 2.93 -13.84 -11.68
C ARG A 21 4.26 -13.25 -12.16
N ARG A 22 4.29 -12.68 -13.38
CA ARG A 22 5.42 -11.81 -13.78
C ARG A 22 5.46 -10.62 -12.83
N ARG A 23 6.58 -10.44 -12.13
CA ARG A 23 6.80 -9.23 -11.32
C ARG A 23 6.77 -8.02 -12.26
N LYS A 24 5.91 -7.04 -11.99
CA LYS A 24 5.94 -5.73 -12.67
C LYS A 24 7.33 -5.12 -12.43
N LYS A 25 7.94 -4.54 -13.47
CA LYS A 25 9.21 -3.81 -13.31
C LYS A 25 8.94 -2.62 -12.41
N LYS A 26 9.64 -2.52 -11.27
CA LYS A 26 9.54 -1.37 -10.38
C LYS A 26 10.32 -0.20 -11.00
N ASP A 27 9.86 1.03 -10.74
CA ASP A 27 10.57 2.25 -11.13
C ASP A 27 12.03 2.19 -10.64
N PRO A 28 13.03 2.39 -11.52
CA PRO A 28 14.45 2.43 -11.13
C PRO A 28 14.79 3.46 -10.05
N MET A 29 14.01 4.55 -9.94
CA MET A 29 14.21 5.59 -8.92
C MET A 29 13.50 5.29 -7.59
N ALA A 30 12.66 4.24 -7.55
CA ALA A 30 11.99 3.87 -6.30
C ALA A 30 13.00 3.31 -5.29
N PRO A 31 12.93 3.76 -4.02
CA PRO A 31 13.75 3.21 -2.94
C PRO A 31 13.65 1.70 -2.87
N LYS A 32 14.79 1.04 -2.67
CA LYS A 32 14.84 -0.43 -2.54
C LYS A 32 14.30 -0.81 -1.17
N ARG A 33 13.47 -1.86 -1.14
CA ARG A 33 12.89 -2.44 0.08
C ARG A 33 13.95 -2.65 1.16
N PRO A 34 13.57 -2.51 2.44
CA PRO A 34 14.50 -2.72 3.53
C PRO A 34 14.92 -4.19 3.60
N THR A 35 16.16 -4.40 4.00
CA THR A 35 16.79 -5.70 4.18
C THR A 35 16.46 -6.22 5.56
N THR A 36 15.83 -7.39 5.64
CA THR A 36 15.48 -8.01 6.93
C THR A 36 16.72 -8.54 7.66
N ALA A 37 16.63 -8.73 8.97
CA ALA A 37 17.69 -9.31 9.82
C ALA A 37 18.28 -10.61 9.25
N TYR A 38 17.42 -11.53 8.79
CA TYR A 38 17.85 -12.78 8.18
C TYR A 38 18.73 -12.58 6.93
N PHE A 39 18.43 -11.60 6.07
CA PHE A 39 19.23 -11.33 4.87
C PHE A 39 20.60 -10.73 5.20
N TYR A 40 20.71 -9.94 6.27
CA TYR A 40 22.00 -9.50 6.79
C TYR A 40 22.82 -10.69 7.33
N TYR A 41 22.19 -11.61 8.04
CA TYR A 41 22.84 -12.85 8.47
C TYR A 41 23.27 -13.71 7.28
N LEU A 42 22.42 -13.88 6.27
CA LEU A 42 22.75 -14.60 5.04
C LEU A 42 23.96 -13.98 4.32
N ALA A 43 24.03 -12.65 4.26
CA ALA A 43 25.17 -11.94 3.67
C ALA A 43 26.46 -12.20 4.46
N LYS A 44 26.40 -12.13 5.80
CA LYS A 44 27.54 -12.48 6.68
C LYS A 44 28.00 -13.92 6.44
N MET A 45 27.07 -14.89 6.39
CA MET A 45 27.41 -16.29 6.17
C MET A 45 28.03 -16.52 4.80
N ARG A 46 27.58 -15.81 3.75
CA ARG A 46 28.21 -15.85 2.42
C ARG A 46 29.65 -15.34 2.44
N GLU A 47 29.90 -14.24 3.16
CA GLU A 47 31.22 -13.66 3.29
C GLU A 47 32.18 -14.58 4.07
N GLN A 48 31.72 -15.19 5.16
CA GLN A 48 32.48 -16.21 5.89
C GLN A 48 32.80 -17.42 5.01
N PHE A 49 31.82 -17.92 4.25
CA PHE A 49 32.04 -19.04 3.33
C PHE A 49 33.10 -18.70 2.27
N LYS A 50 33.10 -17.46 1.77
CA LYS A 50 34.10 -16.96 0.82
C LYS A 50 35.50 -16.85 1.46
N GLN A 51 35.60 -16.39 2.70
CA GLN A 51 36.88 -16.30 3.44
C GLN A 51 37.50 -17.67 3.70
N GLU A 52 36.67 -18.69 3.94
CA GLU A 52 37.10 -20.09 4.04
C GLU A 52 37.55 -20.69 2.69
N GLY A 53 37.57 -19.91 1.61
CA GLY A 53 37.91 -20.36 0.27
C GLY A 53 36.84 -21.26 -0.36
N LYS A 54 35.67 -21.39 0.28
CA LYS A 54 34.57 -22.22 -0.21
C LYS A 54 33.70 -21.39 -1.15
N HIS A 55 33.49 -21.91 -2.36
CA HIS A 55 32.61 -21.29 -3.33
C HIS A 55 31.19 -21.87 -3.21
N VAL A 56 30.18 -20.99 -3.11
CA VAL A 56 28.76 -21.41 -3.10
C VAL A 56 28.34 -21.80 -4.52
N SER A 57 28.56 -23.07 -4.88
CA SER A 57 28.13 -23.61 -6.18
C SER A 57 26.61 -23.83 -6.27
N ASN A 58 25.97 -24.16 -5.14
CA ASN A 58 24.52 -24.35 -5.05
C ASN A 58 23.90 -23.38 -4.02
N VAL A 59 23.44 -22.23 -4.51
CA VAL A 59 22.81 -21.18 -3.67
C VAL A 59 21.55 -21.69 -2.96
N GLY A 60 20.81 -22.61 -3.59
CA GLY A 60 19.58 -23.17 -3.00
C GLY A 60 19.86 -24.05 -1.79
N ALA A 61 20.87 -24.94 -1.87
CA ALA A 61 21.29 -25.76 -0.75
C ALA A 61 21.92 -24.91 0.37
N PHE A 62 22.78 -23.97 0.01
CA PHE A 62 23.41 -23.05 0.97
C PHE A 62 22.38 -22.23 1.76
N THR A 63 21.40 -21.64 1.07
CA THR A 63 20.38 -20.81 1.73
C THR A 63 19.50 -21.64 2.67
N LYS A 64 19.20 -22.91 2.33
CA LYS A 64 18.46 -23.82 3.24
C LYS A 64 19.24 -24.10 4.52
N GLU A 65 20.54 -24.36 4.40
CA GLU A 65 21.41 -24.60 5.57
C GLU A 65 21.49 -23.36 6.47
N VAL A 66 21.70 -22.18 5.89
CA VAL A 66 21.73 -20.92 6.64
C VAL A 66 20.37 -20.59 7.27
N SER A 67 19.26 -20.96 6.61
CA SER A 67 17.91 -20.81 7.19
C SER A 67 17.73 -21.65 8.45
N LYS A 68 18.28 -22.88 8.45
CA LYS A 68 18.24 -23.76 9.63
C LYS A 68 19.04 -23.15 10.78
N GLN A 69 20.27 -22.70 10.50
CA GLN A 69 21.13 -22.05 11.50
C GLN A 69 20.47 -20.79 12.06
N TRP A 70 19.85 -19.95 11.23
CA TRP A 70 19.13 -18.77 11.70
C TRP A 70 18.00 -19.11 12.69
N ARG A 71 17.29 -20.22 12.50
CA ARG A 71 16.22 -20.64 13.43
C ARG A 71 16.80 -21.10 14.77
N GLU A 72 17.96 -21.73 14.76
CA GLU A 72 18.67 -22.23 15.95
C GLU A 72 19.40 -21.12 16.73
N LEU A 73 19.71 -19.98 16.09
CA LEU A 73 20.34 -18.84 16.78
C LEU A 73 19.47 -18.30 17.92
N SER A 74 20.14 -17.95 19.02
CA SER A 74 19.51 -17.29 20.16
C SER A 74 19.08 -15.85 19.83
N ALA A 75 18.12 -15.31 20.60
CA ALA A 75 17.71 -13.91 20.47
C ALA A 75 18.90 -12.94 20.62
N SER A 76 19.86 -13.25 21.49
CA SER A 76 21.09 -12.46 21.66
C SER A 76 21.97 -12.41 20.40
N GLU A 77 22.05 -13.51 19.66
CA GLU A 77 22.84 -13.57 18.42
C GLU A 77 22.11 -12.95 17.23
N LYS A 78 20.77 -12.95 17.26
CA LYS A 78 19.92 -12.27 16.26
C LYS A 78 19.88 -10.76 16.45
N LYS A 79 19.94 -10.29 17.70
CA LYS A 79 19.89 -8.86 18.08
C LYS A 79 20.74 -7.91 17.22
N PRO A 80 22.03 -8.17 16.91
CA PRO A 80 22.79 -7.28 16.04
C PRO A 80 22.22 -7.20 14.61
N PHE A 81 21.64 -8.28 14.08
CA PHE A 81 21.02 -8.28 12.76
C PHE A 81 19.64 -7.63 12.77
N GLU A 82 18.89 -7.76 13.87
CA GLU A 82 17.64 -7.02 14.09
C GLU A 82 17.89 -5.52 14.14
N ALA A 83 18.92 -5.07 14.86
CA ALA A 83 19.33 -3.66 14.87
C ALA A 83 19.68 -3.14 13.46
N LEU A 84 20.44 -3.92 12.67
CA LEU A 84 20.73 -3.57 11.28
C LEU A 84 19.47 -3.50 10.41
N SER A 85 18.54 -4.44 10.61
CA SER A 85 17.24 -4.47 9.92
C SER A 85 16.39 -3.25 10.27
N ASP A 86 16.37 -2.85 11.53
CA ASP A 86 15.65 -1.67 12.00
C ASP A 86 16.21 -0.38 11.43
N ASP A 87 17.54 -0.27 11.36
CA ASP A 87 18.19 0.88 10.76
C ASP A 87 17.96 0.94 9.25
N ASP A 88 17.93 -0.20 8.55
CA ASP A 88 17.59 -0.25 7.13
C ASP A 88 16.12 0.06 6.86
N ARG A 89 15.22 -0.34 7.78
CA ARG A 89 13.81 0.10 7.76
C ARG A 89 13.70 1.62 7.87
N LYS A 90 14.40 2.24 8.83
CA LYS A 90 14.43 3.71 8.96
C LYS A 90 15.03 4.40 7.72
N ARG A 91 16.06 3.83 7.10
CA ARG A 91 16.63 4.32 5.83
C ARG A 91 15.55 4.28 4.75
N TYR A 92 14.89 3.14 4.57
CA TYR A 92 13.84 2.96 3.58
C TYR A 92 12.70 3.94 3.79
N ASP A 93 12.22 4.11 5.03
CA ASP A 93 11.11 5.02 5.34
C ASP A 93 11.47 6.47 4.97
N ARG A 94 12.71 6.89 5.27
CA ARG A 94 13.21 8.22 4.89
C ARG A 94 13.29 8.39 3.38
N GLU A 95 13.89 7.44 2.68
CA GLU A 95 14.00 7.47 1.22
C GLU A 95 12.63 7.42 0.55
N MET A 96 11.71 6.60 1.06
CA MET A 96 10.34 6.47 0.55
C MET A 96 9.54 7.73 0.80
N ASN A 97 9.72 8.39 1.94
CA ASN A 97 9.09 9.68 2.22
C ASN A 97 9.61 10.79 1.28
N MET A 98 10.90 10.75 0.89
CA MET A 98 11.45 11.66 -0.12
C MET A 98 11.00 11.33 -1.54
N TYR A 99 10.83 10.05 -1.86
CA TYR A 99 10.38 9.59 -3.18
C TYR A 99 8.88 9.84 -3.39
N ARG A 100 8.07 9.69 -2.34
CA ARG A 100 6.65 10.03 -2.37
C ARG A 100 6.50 11.54 -2.61
N LYS A 101 5.71 11.92 -3.61
CA LYS A 101 5.38 13.34 -3.83
C LYS A 101 4.69 13.88 -2.57
N PRO A 102 5.12 15.03 -2.03
CA PRO A 102 4.44 15.62 -0.89
C PRO A 102 2.97 15.85 -1.26
N LYS A 103 2.06 15.39 -0.40
CA LYS A 103 0.63 15.67 -0.55
C LYS A 103 0.45 17.17 -0.38
N ASP A 104 -0.18 17.80 -1.35
CA ASP A 104 -0.40 19.24 -1.33
C ASP A 104 -1.35 19.58 -0.15
N PRO A 105 -0.91 20.39 0.83
CA PRO A 105 -1.74 20.73 1.99
C PRO A 105 -3.05 21.43 1.62
N ASN A 106 -3.08 22.09 0.46
CA ASN A 106 -4.27 22.79 -0.05
C ASN A 106 -5.17 21.88 -0.89
N GLN A 107 -4.76 20.65 -1.20
CA GLN A 107 -5.60 19.70 -1.90
C GLN A 107 -6.77 19.28 -1.00
N PRO A 108 -8.03 19.49 -1.42
CA PRO A 108 -9.18 19.03 -0.67
C PRO A 108 -9.11 17.52 -0.41
N LYS A 109 -9.52 17.09 0.78
CA LYS A 109 -9.59 15.66 1.14
C LYS A 109 -10.88 15.06 0.57
N ARG A 110 -10.81 13.79 0.15
CA ARG A 110 -11.97 13.06 -0.35
C ARG A 110 -13.07 13.00 0.72
N PRO A 111 -14.34 13.17 0.34
CA PRO A 111 -15.47 13.14 1.25
C PRO A 111 -15.75 11.71 1.71
N GLN A 112 -16.32 11.56 2.91
CA GLN A 112 -16.74 10.25 3.42
C GLN A 112 -17.94 9.71 2.64
N SER A 113 -17.97 8.39 2.42
CA SER A 113 -19.12 7.70 1.83
C SER A 113 -20.26 7.54 2.87
N GLY A 114 -21.47 7.23 2.40
CA GLY A 114 -22.61 7.02 3.29
C GLY A 114 -22.36 5.93 4.33
N TYR A 115 -21.69 4.84 3.95
CA TYR A 115 -21.29 3.79 4.89
C TYR A 115 -20.33 4.31 5.97
N PHE A 116 -19.32 5.13 5.62
CA PHE A 116 -18.38 5.66 6.61
C PHE A 116 -19.02 6.67 7.58
N LEU A 117 -20.04 7.40 7.13
CA LEU A 117 -20.87 8.24 8.01
C LEU A 117 -21.65 7.37 9.00
N PHE A 118 -22.33 6.34 8.50
CA PHE A 118 -23.00 5.35 9.34
C PHE A 118 -22.03 4.64 10.30
N LEU A 119 -20.84 4.26 9.84
CA LEU A 119 -19.84 3.60 10.68
C LEU A 119 -19.35 4.52 11.80
N GLY A 120 -19.24 5.83 11.55
CA GLY A 120 -18.96 6.82 12.58
C GLY A 120 -20.02 6.81 13.68
N ASP A 121 -21.30 6.86 13.29
CA ASP A 121 -22.43 6.82 14.22
C ASP A 121 -22.58 5.46 14.91
N PHE A 122 -22.26 4.38 14.21
CA PHE A 122 -22.28 3.03 14.77
C PHE A 122 -21.17 2.86 15.82
N ARG A 123 -19.98 3.40 15.56
CA ARG A 123 -18.87 3.41 16.53
C ARG A 123 -19.21 4.21 17.79
N THR A 124 -19.87 5.37 17.65
CA THR A 124 -20.31 6.14 18.84
C THR A 124 -21.38 5.40 19.62
N LYS A 125 -22.33 4.74 18.94
CA LYS A 125 -23.37 3.90 19.56
C LYS A 125 -22.82 2.66 20.27
N MET A 126 -21.71 2.12 19.78
CA MET A 126 -21.04 0.96 20.35
C MET A 126 -19.92 1.34 21.34
N LYS A 127 -19.69 2.64 21.56
CA LYS A 127 -18.68 3.15 22.50
C LYS A 127 -19.02 2.70 23.91
N GLY A 128 -18.07 2.06 24.58
CA GLY A 128 -18.23 1.56 25.95
C GLY A 128 -18.71 0.10 26.04
N LYS A 129 -18.99 -0.57 24.93
CA LYS A 129 -19.03 -2.03 24.90
C LYS A 129 -17.61 -2.57 24.85
N ASP A 130 -17.34 -3.66 25.57
CA ASP A 130 -16.06 -4.38 25.53
C ASP A 130 -15.95 -5.22 24.24
N LEU A 131 -16.06 -4.54 23.10
CA LEU A 131 -15.96 -5.12 21.78
C LEU A 131 -14.76 -4.47 21.09
N GLY A 132 -13.82 -5.30 20.63
CA GLY A 132 -12.65 -4.83 19.90
C GLY A 132 -13.04 -4.06 18.62
N HIS A 133 -12.16 -3.15 18.19
CA HIS A 133 -12.39 -2.31 17.01
C HIS A 133 -12.82 -3.10 15.77
N LYS A 134 -12.16 -4.24 15.51
CA LYS A 134 -12.46 -5.15 14.39
C LYS A 134 -13.87 -5.73 14.48
N ALA A 135 -14.32 -6.12 15.67
CA ALA A 135 -15.66 -6.67 15.88
C ALA A 135 -16.75 -5.60 15.63
N ILE A 136 -16.52 -4.36 16.05
CA ILE A 136 -17.45 -3.25 15.80
C ILE A 136 -17.61 -2.99 14.29
N ILE A 137 -16.51 -3.02 13.52
CA ILE A 137 -16.56 -2.85 12.06
C ILE A 137 -17.32 -4.00 11.39
N GLN A 138 -17.08 -5.24 11.80
CA GLN A 138 -17.78 -6.39 11.24
C GLN A 138 -19.30 -6.32 11.50
N GLU A 139 -19.71 -5.97 12.72
CA GLU A 139 -21.12 -5.80 13.05
C GLU A 139 -21.75 -4.61 12.33
N ALA A 140 -21.01 -3.50 12.15
CA ALA A 140 -21.46 -2.36 11.35
C ALA A 140 -21.68 -2.76 9.88
N GLY A 141 -20.77 -3.54 9.29
CA GLY A 141 -20.92 -4.02 7.91
C GLY A 141 -22.16 -4.90 7.73
N LYS A 142 -22.41 -5.83 8.66
CA LYS A 142 -23.64 -6.64 8.67
C LYS A 142 -24.89 -5.77 8.82
N ALA A 143 -24.87 -4.83 9.76
CA ALA A 143 -25.98 -3.92 10.01
C ALA A 143 -26.28 -3.06 8.78
N TRP A 144 -25.25 -2.47 8.15
CA TRP A 144 -25.39 -1.69 6.93
C TRP A 144 -25.96 -2.52 5.78
N ASN A 145 -25.51 -3.76 5.59
CA ASN A 145 -26.05 -4.61 4.53
C ASN A 145 -27.51 -5.04 4.78
N ALA A 146 -27.90 -5.21 6.04
CA ALA A 146 -29.27 -5.55 6.44
C ALA A 146 -30.23 -4.35 6.45
N MET A 147 -29.73 -3.11 6.49
CA MET A 147 -30.56 -1.91 6.42
C MET A 147 -31.26 -1.81 5.06
N ASP A 148 -32.50 -1.30 5.07
CA ASP A 148 -33.25 -0.96 3.88
C ASP A 148 -32.73 0.34 3.24
N ALA A 149 -33.17 0.60 2.01
CA ALA A 149 -32.75 1.78 1.25
C ALA A 149 -33.19 3.09 1.91
N GLU A 150 -34.32 3.13 2.62
CA GLU A 150 -34.81 4.35 3.27
C GLU A 150 -33.99 4.69 4.53
N ALA A 151 -33.56 3.66 5.27
CA ALA A 151 -32.67 3.82 6.42
C ALA A 151 -31.25 4.22 6.00
N LYS A 152 -30.79 3.85 4.80
CA LYS A 152 -29.50 4.29 4.22
C LYS A 152 -29.59 5.68 3.59
N ARG A 153 -30.75 6.06 3.07
CA ARG A 153 -30.99 7.33 2.38
C ARG A 153 -30.41 8.57 3.09
N PRO A 154 -30.61 8.81 4.41
CA PRO A 154 -30.03 9.99 5.06
C PRO A 154 -28.50 10.01 4.99
N TYR A 155 -27.84 8.85 5.12
CA TYR A 155 -26.39 8.75 5.01
C TYR A 155 -25.89 8.92 3.56
N GLU A 156 -26.66 8.43 2.60
CA GLU A 156 -26.35 8.59 1.17
C GLU A 156 -26.54 10.04 0.69
N GLU A 157 -27.60 10.71 1.15
CA GLU A 157 -27.86 12.14 0.90
C GLU A 157 -26.79 13.02 1.53
N GLU A 158 -26.41 12.75 2.79
CA GLU A 158 -25.33 13.48 3.45
C GLU A 158 -23.98 13.25 2.76
N ALA A 159 -23.70 12.03 2.32
CA ALA A 159 -22.53 11.72 1.53
C ALA A 159 -22.55 12.42 0.16
N GLN A 160 -23.70 12.52 -0.52
CA GLN A 160 -23.85 13.27 -1.77
C GLN A 160 -23.57 14.75 -1.54
N LYS A 161 -24.13 15.34 -0.48
CA LYS A 161 -23.84 16.74 -0.14
C LYS A 161 -22.35 16.98 0.10
N LYS A 162 -21.67 16.08 0.81
CA LYS A 162 -20.20 16.15 1.01
C LYS A 162 -19.43 15.97 -0.30
N ARG A 163 -19.93 15.15 -1.23
CA ARG A 163 -19.37 15.03 -2.60
C ARG A 163 -19.51 16.31 -3.38
N ASP A 164 -20.68 16.94 -3.38
CA ASP A 164 -20.93 18.19 -4.10
C ASP A 164 -20.07 19.34 -3.54
N GLU A 165 -19.92 19.41 -2.21
CA GLU A 165 -19.03 20.34 -1.54
C GLU A 165 -17.56 20.09 -1.92
N TYR A 166 -17.13 18.82 -1.91
CA TYR A 166 -15.79 18.44 -2.35
C TYR A 166 -15.54 18.82 -3.80
N GLU A 167 -16.48 18.56 -4.72
CA GLU A 167 -16.34 18.92 -6.13
C GLU A 167 -16.16 20.43 -6.32
N LYS A 168 -16.92 21.26 -5.59
CA LYS A 168 -16.76 22.72 -5.61
C LYS A 168 -15.39 23.15 -5.09
N THR A 169 -14.92 22.58 -3.99
CA THR A 169 -13.58 22.90 -3.46
C THR A 169 -12.46 22.38 -4.38
N MET A 170 -12.66 21.22 -5.01
CA MET A 170 -11.69 20.61 -5.90
C MET A 170 -11.59 21.34 -7.24
N THR A 171 -12.70 21.83 -7.78
CA THR A 171 -12.69 22.69 -8.98
C THR A 171 -11.96 24.01 -8.71
N ALA A 172 -12.17 24.63 -7.54
CA ALA A 172 -11.41 25.81 -7.12
C ALA A 172 -9.91 25.51 -6.97
N TYR A 173 -9.55 24.39 -6.34
CA TYR A 173 -8.16 23.94 -6.21
C TYR A 173 -7.50 23.65 -7.57
N ARG A 174 -8.19 22.94 -8.47
CA ARG A 174 -7.72 22.67 -9.85
C ARG A 174 -7.46 23.99 -10.59
N LYS A 175 -8.37 24.96 -10.49
CA LYS A 175 -8.21 26.29 -11.10
C LYS A 175 -7.02 27.06 -10.50
N SER A 176 -6.87 27.06 -9.18
CA SER A 176 -5.73 27.70 -8.50
C SER A 176 -4.38 27.08 -8.90
N LYS A 177 -4.32 25.75 -8.95
CA LYS A 177 -3.13 24.99 -9.37
C LYS A 177 -2.73 25.26 -10.82
N MET A 178 -3.72 25.38 -11.73
CA MET A 178 -3.48 25.74 -13.13
C MET A 178 -2.95 27.18 -13.28
N ALA A 179 -3.53 28.15 -12.55
CA ALA A 179 -3.09 29.53 -12.58
C ALA A 179 -1.66 29.70 -12.04
N ASN A 180 -1.31 28.99 -10.96
CA ASN A 180 0.04 29.03 -10.39
C ASN A 180 1.09 28.47 -11.36
N ARG A 181 0.76 27.36 -12.05
CA ARG A 181 1.62 26.76 -13.09
C ARG A 181 1.88 27.70 -14.27
N GLN A 182 0.90 28.53 -14.66
CA GLN A 182 1.05 29.53 -15.73
C GLN A 182 1.84 30.77 -15.30
N GLY A 183 1.89 31.07 -14.00
CA GLY A 183 2.80 32.08 -13.44
C GLY A 183 4.26 31.65 -13.45
N GLU A 184 4.54 30.37 -13.16
CA GLU A 184 5.91 29.80 -13.15
C GLU A 184 6.48 29.56 -14.56
N ALA A 185 5.64 29.28 -15.55
CA ALA A 185 6.07 29.06 -16.94
C ALA A 185 6.60 30.32 -17.66
N ASN A 186 6.40 31.52 -17.09
CA ASN A 186 6.97 32.77 -17.61
C ASN A 186 8.45 32.99 -17.19
N GLY A 187 9.08 32.01 -16.52
CA GLY A 187 10.46 32.05 -16.04
C GLY A 187 11.45 31.07 -16.71
N GLY A 188 11.06 30.30 -17.73
CA GLY A 188 12.02 29.51 -18.52
C GLY A 188 11.52 28.19 -19.11
N ALA A 189 11.60 28.11 -20.44
CA ALA A 189 11.72 26.93 -21.32
C ALA A 189 10.75 25.73 -21.19
N ALA A 190 9.85 25.65 -22.17
CA ALA A 190 9.31 24.48 -22.88
C ALA A 190 9.07 23.15 -22.12
N ALA A 191 7.80 22.82 -21.88
CA ALA A 191 7.35 21.44 -21.76
C ALA A 191 5.92 21.27 -22.31
N SER A 192 5.71 20.12 -22.95
CA SER A 192 4.62 19.68 -23.84
C SER A 192 3.18 19.79 -23.29
N PRO A 193 2.16 19.72 -24.18
CA PRO A 193 0.74 19.80 -23.80
C PRO A 193 0.33 18.67 -22.84
N PRO A 194 -0.65 18.90 -21.94
CA PRO A 194 -1.16 17.85 -21.08
C PRO A 194 -2.03 16.89 -21.90
N GLU A 195 -1.53 15.67 -22.09
CA GLU A 195 -2.36 14.51 -22.38
C GLU A 195 -3.27 14.21 -21.19
N ASP A 196 -4.48 13.81 -21.52
CA ASP A 196 -5.64 13.64 -20.65
C ASP A 196 -5.30 13.12 -19.25
N ALA A 197 -5.61 13.95 -18.24
CA ALA A 197 -5.76 13.50 -16.87
C ALA A 197 -7.09 12.74 -16.76
N GLU A 198 -7.12 11.55 -17.35
CA GLU A 198 -7.99 10.47 -16.90
C GLU A 198 -7.68 10.30 -15.40
N ASP A 199 -8.63 10.70 -14.57
CA ASP A 199 -8.63 10.54 -13.12
C ASP A 199 -8.59 9.03 -12.87
N ASP A 200 -7.37 8.49 -12.74
CA ASP A 200 -7.11 7.14 -12.27
C ASP A 200 -7.69 7.05 -10.87
N PHE A 201 -8.94 6.58 -10.81
CA PHE A 201 -9.62 6.12 -9.63
C PHE A 201 -8.84 4.89 -9.14
N GLU A 202 -7.65 5.12 -8.59
CA GLU A 202 -6.99 4.17 -7.72
C GLU A 202 -7.91 4.04 -6.51
N GLU A 203 -8.72 2.98 -6.55
CA GLU A 203 -9.35 2.37 -5.41
C GLU A 203 -8.20 1.99 -4.47
N ASP A 204 -7.90 2.88 -3.51
CA ASP A 204 -7.07 2.56 -2.35
C ASP A 204 -7.81 1.44 -1.59
N ASP A 205 -7.58 0.20 -2.00
CA ASP A 205 -7.72 -0.99 -1.16
C ASP A 205 -6.65 -0.85 -0.07
N ASP A 206 -6.90 0.01 0.93
CA ASP A 206 -6.25 0.00 2.23
C ASP A 206 -6.72 -1.27 2.99
N ASP A 207 -6.40 -2.45 2.45
CA ASP A 207 -6.28 -3.70 3.21
C ASP A 207 -4.86 -3.75 3.78
N ASP A 208 -4.59 -2.90 4.78
CA ASP A 208 -3.52 -3.12 5.76
C ASP A 208 -3.95 -4.29 6.67
N ASP A 209 -3.97 -5.50 6.11
CA ASP A 209 -3.94 -6.76 6.86
C ASP A 209 -2.44 -7.08 7.09
N ASP A 210 -1.83 -6.32 8.01
CA ASP A 210 -0.56 -6.72 8.62
C ASP A 210 -0.84 -7.99 9.45
N GLU A 211 -0.71 -9.14 8.79
CA GLU A 211 -0.48 -10.44 9.43
C GLU A 211 0.83 -10.37 10.22
N ASP A 212 0.77 -9.92 11.47
CA ASP A 212 1.75 -10.27 12.49
C ASP A 212 1.26 -11.57 13.13
N ASP A 213 1.71 -12.68 12.54
CA ASP A 213 1.57 -14.04 13.07
C ASP A 213 2.70 -14.24 14.10
N GLU A 214 2.38 -14.14 15.38
CA GLU A 214 3.16 -14.73 16.49
C GLU A 214 2.29 -15.72 17.28
#